data_AF-A0A7S0XLK1-F1
#
_entry.id   AF-A0A7S0XLK1-F1
#
_cell.length_a   1.000
_cell.length_b   1.000
_cell.length_c   1.000
_cell.angle_alpha   90.00
_cell.angle_beta   90.00
_cell.angle_gamma   90.00
#
_symmetry.space_group_name_H-M   'P 1'
#
loop_
_entity.id
_entity.type
_entity.pdbx_description
1 polymer ?
#
loop_
_entity_poly.entity_id
_entity_poly.type
_entity_poly.pdbx_seq_one_letter_code
_entity_poly.pdbx_strand_id
1 'polypeptide(L)'
;CNMGLAFFAYNNLLITFLWSVWWSIAFMATFYVLGDCNAEFYCENEINGFLVFLFLVSFYWTTQVIKNVVHVTVAGTVGTWWFVPGEARSCCSSAVVNSYWRSVTTSFGSICFGSLLVALIQATREIVYSMRTQENSLILCIIDCILGILEALAEYFNKWAYIYV
;
A
#
# COMPACT_ATOMS: atom_id res chain seq x y z
N CYS A 1 -11.03 2.77 -27.23
CA CYS A 1 -9.64 3.29 -27.26
C CYS A 1 -9.10 3.19 -25.84
N ASN A 2 -8.24 2.21 -25.54
CA ASN A 2 -7.83 1.85 -24.16
C ASN A 2 -6.65 2.71 -23.63
N MET A 3 -6.26 3.76 -24.36
CA MET A 3 -5.06 4.55 -24.07
C MET A 3 -5.15 5.33 -22.74
N GLY A 4 -6.35 5.71 -22.31
CA GLY A 4 -6.58 6.39 -21.03
C GLY A 4 -6.26 5.53 -19.80
N LEU A 5 -6.52 4.22 -19.85
CA LEU A 5 -6.19 3.29 -18.76
C LEU A 5 -4.69 3.06 -18.67
N ALA A 6 -4.01 2.94 -19.81
CA ALA A 6 -2.55 2.80 -19.86
C ALA A 6 -1.84 4.05 -19.30
N PHE A 7 -2.32 5.25 -19.65
CA PHE A 7 -1.81 6.51 -19.10
C PHE A 7 -2.00 6.59 -17.58
N PHE A 8 -3.18 6.20 -17.08
CA PHE A 8 -3.46 6.19 -15.65
C PHE A 8 -2.57 5.20 -14.89
N ALA A 9 -2.38 3.99 -15.43
CA ALA A 9 -1.49 2.99 -14.84
C ALA A 9 -0.03 3.47 -14.77
N TYR A 10 0.48 4.09 -15.84
CA TYR A 10 1.83 4.65 -15.86
C TYR A 10 1.99 5.80 -14.88
N ASN A 11 0.99 6.68 -14.77
CA ASN A 11 1.00 7.78 -13.82
C ASN A 11 1.03 7.27 -12.37
N ASN A 12 0.22 6.27 -12.03
CA ASN A 12 0.21 5.66 -10.70
C ASN A 12 1.53 4.94 -10.36
N LEU A 13 2.15 4.30 -11.35
CA LEU A 13 3.46 3.68 -11.20
C LEU A 13 4.55 4.73 -10.89
N LEU A 14 4.54 5.87 -11.59
CA LEU A 14 5.43 6.99 -11.29
C LEU A 14 5.21 7.53 -9.87
N ILE A 15 3.95 7.70 -9.45
CA ILE A 15 3.63 8.14 -8.08
C ILE A 15 4.20 7.16 -7.04
N THR A 16 4.01 5.85 -7.26
CA THR A 16 4.54 4.81 -6.37
C THR A 16 6.07 4.86 -6.30
N PHE A 17 6.72 5.01 -7.45
CA PHE A 17 8.17 5.10 -7.52
C PHE A 17 8.70 6.33 -6.77
N LEU A 18 8.15 7.52 -7.04
CA LEU A 18 8.54 8.75 -6.36
C LEU A 18 8.31 8.67 -4.85
N TRP A 19 7.19 8.08 -4.43
CA TRP A 19 6.90 7.82 -3.03
C TRP A 19 7.95 6.90 -2.39
N SER A 20 8.33 5.81 -3.05
CA SER A 20 9.35 4.88 -2.53
C SER A 20 10.72 5.54 -2.38
N VAL A 21 11.12 6.39 -3.34
CA VAL A 21 12.36 7.16 -3.27
C VAL A 21 12.32 8.12 -2.09
N TRP A 22 11.24 8.90 -1.97
CA TRP A 22 11.04 9.82 -0.84
C TRP A 22 11.10 9.11 0.50
N TRP A 23 10.39 7.98 0.63
CA TRP A 23 10.38 7.18 1.84
C TRP A 23 11.78 6.65 2.18
N SER A 24 12.54 6.16 1.19
CA SER A 24 13.90 5.64 1.42
C SER A 24 14.86 6.72 1.93
N ILE A 25 14.74 7.95 1.42
CA ILE A 25 15.53 9.10 1.87
C ILE A 25 15.15 9.44 3.31
N ALA A 26 13.85 9.50 3.62
CA ALA A 26 13.35 9.80 4.96
C ALA A 26 13.80 8.75 5.99
N PHE A 27 13.76 7.47 5.61
CA PHE A 27 14.23 6.36 6.43
C PHE A 27 15.73 6.50 6.72
N MET A 28 16.56 6.66 5.69
CA MET A 28 18.01 6.82 5.85
C MET A 28 18.39 8.05 6.68
N ALA A 29 17.73 9.19 6.45
CA ALA A 29 17.97 10.40 7.23
C ALA A 29 17.61 10.20 8.71
N THR A 30 16.50 9.52 8.99
CA THR A 30 16.07 9.25 10.37
C THR A 30 17.05 8.30 11.06
N PHE A 31 17.53 7.27 10.36
CA PHE A 31 18.54 6.34 10.87
C PHE A 31 19.86 7.06 11.19
N TYR A 32 20.30 7.97 10.33
CA TYR A 32 21.53 8.74 10.53
C TYR A 32 21.45 9.63 11.78
N VAL A 33 20.32 10.33 11.98
CA VAL A 33 20.14 11.25 13.12
C VAL A 33 19.93 10.51 14.43
N LEU A 34 19.15 9.42 14.43
CA LEU A 34 18.88 8.65 15.65
C LEU A 34 20.02 7.73 16.05
N GLY A 35 20.78 7.21 15.08
CA GLY A 35 21.95 6.37 15.32
C GLY A 35 23.20 7.15 15.73
N ASP A 36 23.15 8.50 15.69
CA ASP A 36 24.29 9.41 15.86
C ASP A 36 25.50 8.96 15.03
N CYS A 37 25.26 8.74 13.74
CA CYS A 37 26.26 8.14 12.86
C CYS A 37 27.27 9.19 12.37
N ASN A 38 28.56 8.84 12.39
CA ASN A 38 29.63 9.68 11.84
C ASN A 38 29.82 9.48 10.32
N ALA A 39 30.64 10.34 9.69
CA ALA A 39 30.97 10.25 8.26
C ALA A 39 31.63 8.92 7.83
N GLU A 40 32.14 8.15 8.79
CA GLU A 40 32.72 6.81 8.60
C GLU A 40 31.69 5.67 8.75
N PHE A 41 30.39 5.99 8.86
CA PHE A 41 29.27 5.04 8.96
C PHE A 41 29.23 4.19 10.25
N TYR A 42 29.94 4.64 11.30
CA TYR A 42 29.83 4.09 12.66
C TYR A 42 28.70 4.80 13.41
N CYS A 43 27.76 4.03 13.94
CA CYS A 43 26.61 4.51 14.73
C CYS A 43 26.75 4.01 16.17
N GLU A 44 26.69 4.92 17.14
CA GLU A 44 26.86 4.58 18.57
C GLU A 44 25.55 4.20 19.25
N ASN A 45 24.41 4.69 18.75
CA ASN A 45 23.10 4.46 19.36
C ASN A 45 22.34 3.31 18.72
N GLU A 46 21.76 2.45 19.57
CA GLU A 46 20.81 1.43 19.13
C GLU A 46 19.46 2.08 18.76
N ILE A 47 19.01 1.81 17.54
CA ILE A 47 17.76 2.36 17.02
C ILE A 47 16.58 1.56 17.59
N ASN A 48 15.57 2.26 18.10
CA ASN A 48 14.39 1.62 18.65
C ASN A 48 13.66 0.80 17.57
N GLY A 49 13.56 -0.52 17.76
CA GLY A 49 12.86 -1.42 16.84
C GLY A 49 11.39 -1.05 16.61
N PHE A 50 10.74 -0.35 17.55
CA PHE A 50 9.38 0.18 17.37
C PHE A 50 9.31 1.28 16.31
N LEU A 51 10.32 2.13 16.20
CA LEU A 51 10.38 3.14 15.14
C LEU A 51 10.53 2.47 13.77
N VAL A 52 11.37 1.44 13.67
CA VAL A 52 11.53 0.65 12.45
C VAL A 52 10.21 -0.03 12.06
N PHE A 53 9.49 -0.59 13.03
CA PHE A 53 8.14 -1.13 12.83
C PHE A 53 7.19 -0.08 12.24
N LEU A 54 7.11 1.12 12.83
CA LEU A 54 6.23 2.19 12.34
C LEU A 54 6.59 2.66 10.94
N PHE A 55 7.89 2.74 10.61
CA PHE A 55 8.34 3.07 9.27
C PHE A 55 7.89 2.00 8.24
N LEU A 56 8.06 0.71 8.56
CA LEU A 56 7.59 -0.39 7.72
C LEU A 56 6.07 -0.34 7.53
N VAL A 57 5.31 -0.13 8.61
CA VAL A 57 3.84 0.05 8.53
C VAL A 57 3.49 1.20 7.60
N SER A 58 4.17 2.34 7.70
CA SER A 58 3.93 3.51 6.83
C SER A 58 4.19 3.18 5.35
N PHE A 59 5.27 2.45 5.06
CA PHE A 59 5.61 2.03 3.69
C PHE A 59 4.56 1.08 3.10
N TYR A 60 4.20 0.03 3.85
CA TYR A 60 3.19 -0.93 3.41
C TYR A 60 1.82 -0.28 3.28
N TRP A 61 1.45 0.59 4.22
CA TRP A 61 0.16 1.27 4.23
C TRP A 61 -0.04 2.10 2.97
N THR A 62 0.92 2.97 2.67
CA THR A 62 0.85 3.83 1.49
C THR A 62 0.86 3.04 0.18
N THR A 63 1.67 1.98 0.09
CA THR A 63 1.67 1.08 -1.07
C THR A 63 0.31 0.39 -1.27
N GLN A 64 -0.30 -0.07 -0.18
CA GLN A 64 -1.62 -0.72 -0.20
C GLN A 64 -2.73 0.27 -0.57
N VAL A 65 -2.69 1.51 -0.06
CA VAL A 65 -3.64 2.57 -0.44
C VAL A 65 -3.58 2.82 -1.94
N ILE A 66 -2.40 2.99 -2.50
CA ILE A 66 -2.23 3.24 -3.95
C ILE A 66 -2.81 2.09 -4.77
N LYS A 67 -2.48 0.84 -4.43
CA LYS A 67 -3.00 -0.36 -5.13
C LYS A 67 -4.53 -0.43 -5.07
N ASN A 68 -5.11 -0.19 -3.90
CA ASN A 68 -6.56 -0.22 -3.70
C ASN A 68 -7.27 0.90 -4.45
N VAL A 69 -6.70 2.11 -4.49
CA VAL A 69 -7.22 3.22 -5.29
C VAL A 69 -7.27 2.84 -6.76
N VAL A 70 -6.19 2.25 -7.31
CA VAL A 70 -6.15 1.76 -8.70
C VAL A 70 -7.23 0.70 -8.96
N HIS A 71 -7.37 -0.25 -8.04
CA HIS A 71 -8.36 -1.33 -8.17
C HIS A 71 -9.80 -0.77 -8.23
N VAL A 72 -10.16 0.14 -7.32
CA VAL A 72 -11.48 0.79 -7.29
C VAL A 72 -11.69 1.66 -8.53
N THR A 73 -10.65 2.36 -9.00
CA THR A 73 -10.76 3.15 -10.24
C THR A 73 -11.06 2.27 -11.44
N VAL A 74 -10.32 1.17 -11.60
CA VAL A 74 -10.55 0.25 -12.71
C VAL A 74 -11.97 -0.33 -12.63
N ALA A 75 -12.41 -0.79 -11.45
CA ALA A 75 -13.78 -1.29 -11.26
C ALA A 75 -14.84 -0.23 -11.61
N GLY A 76 -14.69 0.99 -11.12
CA GLY A 76 -15.60 2.11 -11.41
C GLY A 76 -15.61 2.51 -12.89
N THR A 77 -14.47 2.44 -13.58
CA THR A 77 -14.41 2.73 -15.03
C THR A 77 -15.11 1.68 -15.87
N VAL A 78 -15.00 0.40 -15.49
CA VAL A 78 -15.72 -0.69 -16.17
C VAL A 78 -17.22 -0.57 -15.91
N GLY A 79 -17.63 -0.25 -14.67
CA GLY A 79 -19.03 -0.01 -14.34
C GLY A 79 -19.63 1.15 -15.14
N THR A 80 -18.96 2.30 -15.20
CA THR A 80 -19.43 3.46 -15.97
C THR A 80 -19.49 3.19 -17.48
N TRP A 81 -18.54 2.42 -18.02
CA TRP A 81 -18.57 1.98 -19.43
C TRP A 81 -19.81 1.11 -19.74
N TRP A 82 -20.21 0.24 -18.81
CA TRP A 82 -21.37 -0.64 -18.99
C TRP A 82 -22.72 0.09 -18.87
N PHE A 83 -22.86 1.00 -17.90
CA PHE A 83 -24.15 1.65 -17.62
C PHE A 83 -24.40 2.96 -18.38
N VAL A 84 -23.35 3.67 -18.85
CA VAL A 84 -23.50 4.95 -19.57
C VAL A 84 -22.54 4.98 -20.79
N PRO A 85 -22.89 4.31 -21.90
CA PRO A 85 -22.03 4.22 -23.09
C PRO A 85 -21.86 5.55 -23.84
N GLY A 86 -22.66 6.57 -23.53
CA GLY A 86 -22.62 7.90 -24.17
C GLY A 86 -21.42 8.76 -23.78
N GLU A 87 -20.95 8.68 -22.54
CA GLU A 87 -19.80 9.46 -22.04
C GLU A 87 -18.45 8.73 -22.23
N ALA A 88 -18.48 7.43 -22.54
CA ALA A 88 -17.28 6.58 -22.67
C ALA A 88 -16.62 6.61 -24.06
N ARG A 89 -17.12 7.44 -24.99
CA ARG A 89 -16.65 7.51 -26.39
C ARG A 89 -15.45 8.43 -26.62
N SER A 90 -15.08 9.28 -25.66
CA SER A 90 -13.93 10.20 -25.82
C SER A 90 -12.60 9.47 -25.62
N CYS A 91 -11.61 9.75 -26.49
CA CYS A 91 -10.24 9.20 -26.41
C CYS A 91 -9.54 9.53 -25.08
N CYS A 92 -9.92 10.63 -24.44
CA CYS A 92 -9.55 10.98 -23.07
C CYS A 92 -10.78 10.76 -22.19
N SER A 93 -10.96 9.54 -21.68
CA SER A 93 -12.18 9.15 -20.97
C SER A 93 -12.34 9.92 -19.65
N SER A 94 -13.21 10.94 -19.62
CA SER A 94 -13.62 11.62 -18.38
C SER A 94 -14.17 10.63 -17.33
N ALA A 95 -14.61 9.45 -17.75
CA ALA A 95 -15.02 8.38 -16.84
C ALA A 95 -13.88 7.91 -15.93
N VAL A 96 -12.62 7.84 -16.43
CA VAL A 96 -11.45 7.46 -15.61
C VAL A 96 -11.16 8.50 -14.54
N VAL A 97 -11.20 9.77 -14.90
CA VAL A 97 -10.92 10.88 -13.97
C VAL A 97 -12.05 11.04 -12.95
N ASN A 98 -13.31 10.89 -13.36
CA ASN A 98 -14.47 10.96 -12.47
C ASN A 98 -14.53 9.77 -11.50
N SER A 99 -14.24 8.55 -11.97
CA SER A 99 -14.11 7.37 -11.09
C SER A 99 -12.94 7.52 -10.11
N TYR A 100 -11.83 8.11 -10.55
CA TYR A 100 -10.69 8.42 -9.67
C TYR A 100 -11.06 9.42 -8.58
N TRP A 101 -11.66 10.54 -8.96
CA TRP A 101 -12.10 11.54 -7.99
C TRP A 101 -13.11 10.99 -6.99
N ARG A 102 -14.07 10.16 -7.42
CA ARG A 102 -14.98 9.47 -6.50
C ARG A 102 -14.24 8.52 -5.55
N SER A 103 -13.32 7.71 -6.07
CA SER A 103 -12.54 6.78 -5.23
C SER A 103 -11.70 7.50 -4.16
N VAL A 104 -11.17 8.70 -4.47
CA VAL A 104 -10.33 9.51 -3.58
C VAL A 104 -11.13 10.45 -2.68
N THR A 105 -12.45 10.58 -2.88
CA THR A 105 -13.30 11.46 -2.06
C THR A 105 -14.31 10.68 -1.22
N THR A 106 -15.22 9.96 -1.85
CA THR A 106 -16.33 9.28 -1.15
C THR A 106 -15.89 8.01 -0.45
N SER A 107 -14.93 7.30 -1.05
CA SER A 107 -14.53 5.96 -0.60
C SER A 107 -13.14 5.90 0.01
N PHE A 108 -12.44 7.04 0.07
CA PHE A 108 -11.07 7.14 0.53
C PHE A 108 -10.90 6.73 2.00
N GLY A 109 -11.88 7.04 2.86
CA GLY A 109 -11.83 6.66 4.28
C GLY A 109 -11.79 5.14 4.48
N SER A 110 -12.68 4.41 3.80
CA SER A 110 -12.70 2.94 3.82
C SER A 110 -11.47 2.35 3.15
N ILE A 111 -11.00 2.97 2.05
CA ILE A 111 -9.77 2.54 1.38
C ILE A 111 -8.57 2.62 2.31
N CYS A 112 -8.40 3.75 3.00
CA CYS A 112 -7.30 3.99 3.92
C CYS A 112 -7.34 3.05 5.13
N PHE A 113 -8.52 2.81 5.70
CA PHE A 113 -8.69 1.92 6.84
C PHE A 113 -8.42 0.45 6.47
N GLY A 114 -8.98 -0.02 5.35
CA GLY A 114 -8.74 -1.37 4.83
C GLY A 114 -7.27 -1.62 4.47
N SER A 115 -6.60 -0.60 3.93
CA SER A 115 -5.16 -0.65 3.61
C SER A 115 -4.30 -0.67 4.87
N LEU A 116 -4.71 0.04 5.93
CA LEU A 116 -3.97 0.09 7.20
C LEU A 116 -3.97 -1.27 7.89
N LEU A 117 -5.10 -1.97 7.89
CA LEU A 117 -5.21 -3.29 8.48
C LEU A 117 -4.29 -4.31 7.77
N VAL A 118 -4.32 -4.34 6.43
CA VAL A 118 -3.42 -5.20 5.64
C VAL A 118 -1.96 -4.84 5.89
N ALA A 119 -1.63 -3.56 5.94
CA ALA A 119 -0.26 -3.10 6.16
C ALA A 119 0.28 -3.48 7.55
N LEU A 120 -0.55 -3.44 8.59
CA LEU A 120 -0.15 -3.91 9.93
C LEU A 120 0.19 -5.41 9.92
N ILE A 121 -0.59 -6.22 9.22
CA ILE A 121 -0.33 -7.66 9.10
C ILE A 121 0.99 -7.90 8.33
N GLN A 122 1.19 -7.23 7.20
CA GLN A 122 2.41 -7.36 6.40
C GLN A 122 3.66 -6.90 7.15
N ALA A 123 3.61 -5.74 7.83
CA ALA A 123 4.73 -5.28 8.65
C ALA A 123 5.05 -6.25 9.79
N THR A 124 4.04 -6.83 10.43
CA THR A 124 4.24 -7.84 11.48
C THR A 124 4.90 -9.10 10.92
N ARG A 125 4.47 -9.54 9.73
CA ARG A 125 5.02 -10.72 9.05
C ARG A 125 6.50 -10.55 8.72
N GLU A 126 6.89 -9.40 8.21
CA GLU A 126 8.31 -9.10 7.90
C GLU A 126 9.21 -9.16 9.13
N ILE A 127 8.70 -8.71 10.28
CA ILE A 127 9.47 -8.76 11.53
C ILE A 127 9.54 -10.17 12.09
N VAL A 128 8.45 -10.94 11.99
CA VAL A 128 8.46 -12.37 12.33
C VAL A 128 9.46 -13.12 11.43
N TYR A 129 9.53 -12.75 10.16
CA TYR A 129 10.49 -13.31 9.21
C TYR A 129 11.94 -12.94 9.56
N SER A 130 12.23 -11.68 9.92
CA SER A 130 13.58 -11.27 10.33
C SER A 130 14.04 -11.94 11.62
N MET A 131 13.11 -12.28 12.51
CA MET A 131 13.35 -12.99 13.77
C MET A 131 13.48 -14.51 13.61
N ARG A 132 13.17 -15.06 12.43
CA ARG A 132 13.17 -16.51 12.14
C ARG A 132 14.55 -17.17 12.23
N THR A 133 15.60 -16.37 12.34
CA THR A 133 16.98 -16.82 12.55
C THR A 133 17.25 -17.27 14.01
N GLN A 134 16.33 -17.04 14.96
CA GLN A 134 16.46 -17.48 16.36
C GLN A 134 15.76 -18.82 16.64
N GLU A 135 16.16 -19.51 17.72
CA GLU A 135 15.87 -20.92 18.05
C GLU A 135 14.37 -21.32 18.20
N ASN A 136 13.41 -20.39 18.14
CA ASN A 136 11.97 -20.63 18.34
C ASN A 136 11.16 -20.78 17.03
N SER A 137 11.59 -21.69 16.16
CA SER A 137 11.03 -21.89 14.81
C SER A 137 9.55 -22.32 14.76
N LEU A 138 9.05 -23.05 15.77
CA LEU A 138 7.67 -23.55 15.82
C LEU A 138 6.64 -22.44 16.11
N ILE A 139 6.92 -21.57 17.09
CA ILE A 139 6.02 -20.48 17.47
C ILE A 139 5.92 -19.45 16.33
N LEU A 140 7.05 -19.14 15.69
CA LEU A 140 7.08 -18.24 14.53
C LEU A 140 6.29 -18.79 13.34
N CYS A 141 6.26 -20.13 13.16
CA CYS A 141 5.46 -20.75 12.12
C CYS A 141 3.94 -20.67 12.39
N ILE A 142 3.52 -20.77 13.66
CA ILE A 142 2.11 -20.61 14.05
C ILE A 142 1.67 -19.15 13.85
N ILE A 143 2.51 -18.19 14.23
CA ILE A 143 2.25 -16.77 14.03
C ILE A 143 2.16 -16.45 12.53
N ASP A 144 3.08 -16.95 11.70
CA ASP A 144 3.04 -16.77 10.24
C ASP A 144 1.75 -17.36 9.61
N CYS A 145 1.28 -18.50 10.12
CA CYS A 145 0.03 -19.12 9.68
C CYS A 145 -1.20 -18.26 10.02
N ILE A 146 -1.29 -17.76 11.27
CA ILE A 146 -2.39 -16.89 11.71
C ILE A 146 -2.36 -15.56 10.96
N LEU A 147 -1.18 -14.97 10.75
CA LEU A 147 -1.01 -13.75 9.95
C LEU A 147 -1.42 -13.98 8.50
N GLY A 148 -1.10 -15.13 7.91
CA GLY A 148 -1.57 -15.50 6.56
C GLY A 148 -3.09 -15.62 6.45
N ILE A 149 -3.75 -16.18 7.47
CA ILE A 149 -5.22 -16.25 7.52
C ILE A 149 -5.83 -14.85 7.66
N LEU A 150 -5.24 -14.00 8.50
CA LEU A 150 -5.67 -12.61 8.67
C LEU A 150 -5.47 -11.78 7.39
N GLU A 151 -4.36 -11.97 6.69
CA GLU A 151 -4.08 -11.33 5.39
C GLU A 151 -5.14 -11.75 4.36
N ALA A 152 -5.44 -13.04 4.26
CA ALA A 152 -6.47 -13.56 3.36
C ALA A 152 -7.87 -13.01 3.71
N LEU A 153 -8.20 -12.90 5.00
CA LEU A 153 -9.46 -12.29 5.46
C LEU A 153 -9.50 -10.79 5.14
N ALA A 154 -8.41 -10.07 5.35
CA ALA A 154 -8.33 -8.64 5.07
C ALA A 154 -8.43 -8.34 3.57
N GLU A 155 -7.76 -9.12 2.72
CA GLU A 155 -7.91 -9.07 1.27
C GLU A 155 -9.34 -9.42 0.83
N TYR A 156 -9.96 -10.42 1.47
CA TYR A 156 -11.34 -10.79 1.21
C TYR A 156 -12.30 -9.64 1.53
N PHE A 157 -12.24 -9.07 2.73
CA PHE A 157 -13.10 -7.94 3.11
C PHE A 157 -12.87 -6.71 2.22
N ASN A 158 -11.61 -6.40 1.90
CA ASN A 158 -11.30 -5.32 0.94
C ASN A 158 -11.94 -5.60 -0.42
N LYS A 159 -11.84 -6.83 -0.95
CA LYS A 159 -12.42 -7.21 -2.23
C LYS A 159 -13.95 -7.06 -2.27
N TRP A 160 -14.67 -7.45 -1.21
CA TRP A 160 -16.13 -7.33 -1.16
C TRP A 160 -16.61 -5.90 -0.86
N ALA A 161 -15.88 -5.14 -0.04
CA ALA A 161 -16.20 -3.75 0.23
C ALA A 161 -16.01 -2.87 -1.02
N TYR A 162 -15.00 -3.14 -1.84
CA TYR A 162 -14.76 -2.38 -3.09
C TYR A 162 -15.69 -2.76 -4.24
N ILE A 163 -16.35 -3.92 -4.21
CA ILE A 163 -17.38 -4.28 -5.20
C ILE A 163 -18.68 -3.48 -4.96
N TYR A 164 -18.90 -2.99 -3.73
CA TYR A 164 -20.10 -2.25 -3.36
C TYR A 164 -19.96 -0.72 -3.46
N VAL A 165 -18.78 -0.23 -3.89
CA VAL A 165 -18.45 1.20 -4.07
C VAL A 165 -18.52 1.61 -5.53
#